data_AF-A0A1L4C041-F1
#
_entry.id   AF-A0A1L4C041-F1
#
_cell.length_a   1.000
_cell.length_b   1.000
_cell.length_c   1.000
_cell.angle_alpha   90.00
_cell.angle_beta   90.00
_cell.angle_gamma   90.00
#
_symmetry.space_group_name_H-M   'P 1'
#
loop_
_entity.id
_entity.type
_entity.pdbx_description
1 polymer ?
#
loop_
_entity_poly.entity_id
_entity_poly.type
_entity_poly.pdbx_seq_one_letter_code
_entity_poly.pdbx_strand_id
1 'polypeptide(L)' 'MNIELTGIQYKIDSGVTTSIDVQFSGRGENNQDYLSARVSVVDGDLDNMTRSEITQAARDKMAGWFTETSE' A
#
# COMPACT_ATOMS: atom_id res chain seq x y z
N MET A 1 11.06 -13.52 1.03
CA MET A 1 11.04 -12.08 0.67
C MET A 1 10.34 -11.30 1.79
N ASN A 2 11.04 -10.38 2.45
CA ASN A 2 10.43 -9.54 3.48
C ASN A 2 9.95 -8.23 2.84
N ILE A 3 8.66 -7.91 2.95
CA ILE A 3 8.05 -6.68 2.39
C ILE A 3 7.61 -5.78 3.53
N GLU A 4 8.29 -4.66 3.67
CA GLU A 4 8.13 -3.71 4.77
C GLU A 4 7.45 -2.43 4.29
N LEU A 5 6.65 -1.83 5.16
CA LEU A 5 6.04 -0.53 4.95
C LEU A 5 7.11 0.56 5.09
N THR A 6 7.31 1.37 4.06
CA THR A 6 8.29 2.46 4.07
C THR A 6 7.66 3.84 4.19
N GLY A 7 6.40 4.00 3.79
CA GLY A 7 5.72 5.29 3.86
C GLY A 7 4.21 5.21 3.69
N ILE A 8 3.52 6.17 4.30
CA ILE A 8 2.09 6.43 4.11
C ILE A 8 1.95 7.92 3.84
N GLN A 9 1.26 8.27 2.77
CA GLN A 9 1.02 9.66 2.37
C GLN A 9 -0.47 9.87 2.12
N TYR A 10 -1.05 10.83 2.84
CA TYR A 10 -2.44 11.20 2.71
C TYR A 10 -2.57 12.29 1.63
N LYS A 11 -3.49 12.11 0.69
CA LYS A 11 -3.91 13.17 -0.22
C LYS A 11 -5.21 13.76 0.32
N ILE A 12 -5.17 15.05 0.62
CA ILE A 12 -6.28 15.78 1.22
C ILE A 12 -6.75 16.80 0.19
N ASP A 13 -8.05 16.81 -0.10
CA ASP A 13 -8.71 17.85 -0.90
C ASP A 13 -9.85 18.46 -0.10
N SER A 14 -9.90 19.80 -0.05
CA SER A 14 -10.94 20.54 0.68
C SER A 14 -11.15 20.11 2.15
N GLY A 15 -10.10 19.59 2.81
CA GLY A 15 -10.14 19.14 4.21
C GLY A 15 -10.57 17.69 4.42
N VAL A 16 -10.80 16.93 3.34
CA VAL A 16 -11.19 15.51 3.37
C VAL A 16 -10.08 14.67 2.74
N THR A 17 -9.76 13.52 3.32
CA THR A 17 -8.81 12.58 2.70
C THR A 17 -9.45 11.92 1.48
N THR A 18 -8.89 12.15 0.30
CA THR A 18 -9.39 11.60 -0.97
C THR A 18 -8.66 10.33 -1.39
N SER A 19 -7.41 10.15 -0.94
CA SER A 19 -6.67 8.91 -1.14
C SER A 19 -5.52 8.79 -0.16
N ILE A 20 -5.07 7.56 0.08
CA ILE A 20 -3.90 7.27 0.90
C ILE A 20 -2.93 6.42 0.07
N ASP A 21 -1.77 6.98 -0.23
CA ASP A 21 -0.69 6.30 -0.94
C ASP A 21 0.20 5.58 0.06
N VAL A 22 0.28 4.26 -0.05
CA VAL A 22 1.09 3.39 0.79
C VAL A 22 2.26 2.86 -0.02
N GLN A 23 3.46 3.00 0.53
CA GLN A 23 4.71 2.56 -0.10
C GLN A 23 5.28 1.37 0.66
N PHE A 24 5.62 0.33 -0.09
CA PHE A 24 6.28 -0.85 0.42
C PHE A 24 7.62 -1.02 -0.28
N SER A 25 8.59 -1.55 0.46
CA SER A 25 9.82 -2.04 -0.14
C SER A 25 10.10 -3.46 0.35
N GLY A 26 10.52 -4.33 -0.55
CA GLY A 26 11.00 -5.65 -0.21
C GLY A 26 12.45 -5.83 -0.60
N ARG A 27 13.20 -6.55 0.24
CA ARG A 27 14.53 -7.07 -0.11
C ARG A 27 14.46 -8.59 -0.21
N GLY A 28 14.97 -9.12 -1.31
CA GLY A 28 15.24 -10.54 -1.47
C GLY A 28 16.36 -10.99 -0.53
N GLU A 29 16.46 -12.29 -0.29
CA GLU A 29 17.43 -12.89 0.65
C GLU A 29 18.89 -12.58 0.28
N ASN A 30 19.16 -12.30 -1.00
CA ASN A 30 20.50 -11.99 -1.50
C ASN A 30 20.82 -10.49 -1.57
N ASN A 31 19.97 -9.60 -1.04
CA ASN A 31 20.08 -8.13 -1.15
C ASN A 31 20.17 -7.56 -2.58
N GLN A 32 20.13 -8.40 -3.63
CA GLN A 32 20.15 -7.96 -5.03
C GLN A 32 18.75 -7.70 -5.58
N ASP A 33 17.74 -8.40 -5.07
CA ASP A 33 16.35 -8.17 -5.47
C ASP A 33 15.74 -7.08 -4.60
N TYR A 34 15.47 -5.92 -5.21
CA TYR A 34 14.74 -4.83 -4.59
C TYR A 34 13.38 -4.69 -5.25
N LEU A 35 12.32 -4.87 -4.47
CA LEU A 35 10.96 -4.59 -4.87
C LEU A 35 10.56 -3.24 -4.27
N SER A 36 9.98 -2.33 -5.06
CA SER A 36 9.20 -1.22 -4.52
C SER A 36 7.79 -1.27 -5.09
N ALA A 37 6.80 -1.05 -4.24
CA ALA A 37 5.39 -1.01 -4.63
C ALA A 37 4.74 0.23 -4.01
N ARG A 38 3.95 0.93 -4.81
CA ARG A 38 3.09 2.04 -4.35
C ARG A 38 1.65 1.70 -4.64
N VAL A 39 0.80 1.81 -3.63
CA VAL A 39 -0.62 1.44 -3.67
C VAL A 39 -1.45 2.63 -3.23
N SER A 40 -2.49 2.98 -3.97
CA SER A 40 -3.45 4.00 -3.56
C SER A 40 -4.73 3.35 -3.01
N VAL A 41 -5.03 3.62 -1.74
CA VAL A 41 -6.32 3.33 -1.12
C VAL A 41 -7.22 4.54 -1.38
N VAL A 42 -8.35 4.33 -2.07
CA VAL A 42 -9.29 5.38 -2.50
C VAL A 42 -10.73 5.09 -2.06
N ASP A 43 -10.96 3.94 -1.43
CA ASP A 43 -12.28 3.43 -1.09
C ASP A 43 -12.39 3.30 0.43
N GLY A 44 -13.55 3.66 0.99
CA GLY A 44 -13.82 3.62 2.44
C GLY A 44 -13.79 4.97 3.13
N ASP A 45 -13.99 4.97 4.44
CA ASP A 45 -13.94 6.17 5.29
C ASP A 45 -12.49 6.48 5.68
N LEU A 46 -11.73 7.02 4.71
CA LEU A 46 -10.28 7.19 4.79
C LEU A 46 -9.82 8.04 5.99
N ASP A 47 -10.64 9.00 6.43
CA ASP A 47 -10.32 9.91 7.54
C ASP A 47 -10.36 9.21 8.91
N ASN A 48 -11.13 8.13 9.04
CA ASN A 48 -11.25 7.37 10.28
C ASN A 48 -10.44 6.07 10.30
N MET A 49 -9.74 5.72 9.21
CA MET A 49 -8.92 4.52 9.17
C MET A 49 -7.67 4.65 10.03
N THR A 50 -7.42 3.61 10.83
CA THR A 50 -6.14 3.47 11.54
C THR A 50 -5.02 3.10 10.58
N ARG A 51 -3.77 3.35 11.02
CA ARG A 51 -2.58 2.93 10.28
C ARG A 51 -2.58 1.43 9.92
N SER A 52 -3.10 0.59 10.81
CA SER A 52 -3.16 -0.86 10.58
C SER A 52 -4.14 -1.19 9.47
N GLU A 53 -5.32 -0.57 9.47
CA GLU A 53 -6.35 -0.76 8.45
C GLU A 53 -5.88 -0.26 7.08
N ILE A 54 -5.23 0.91 7.02
CA ILE A 54 -4.61 1.44 5.80
C ILE A 54 -3.60 0.46 5.23
N THR A 55 -2.73 -0.07 6.10
CA THR A 55 -1.68 -1.02 5.70
C THR A 55 -2.27 -2.32 5.19
N GLN A 56 -3.31 -2.85 5.86
CA GLN A 56 -3.98 -4.07 5.43
C GLN A 56 -4.70 -3.88 4.09
N ALA A 57 -5.48 -2.80 3.93
CA ALA A 57 -6.15 -2.49 2.68
C ALA A 57 -5.18 -2.35 1.49
N ALA A 58 -4.01 -1.75 1.73
CA ALA A 58 -2.97 -1.64 0.72
C ALA A 58 -2.31 -3.00 0.40
N ARG A 59 -2.13 -3.88 1.40
CA ARG A 59 -1.63 -5.26 1.19
C ARG A 59 -2.64 -6.09 0.41
N ASP A 60 -3.92 -5.97 0.71
CA ASP A 60 -4.98 -6.70 0.00
C ASP A 60 -5.05 -6.26 -1.47
N LYS A 61 -4.96 -4.95 -1.76
CA LYS A 61 -4.85 -4.44 -3.14
C LYS A 61 -3.60 -4.97 -3.87
N MET A 62 -2.44 -5.01 -3.22
CA MET A 62 -1.23 -5.61 -3.83
C MET A 62 -1.41 -7.09 -4.12
N ALA A 63 -1.99 -7.86 -3.19
CA ALA A 63 -2.24 -9.28 -3.38
C ALA A 63 -3.13 -9.52 -4.60
N GLY A 64 -4.16 -8.68 -4.78
CA GLY A 64 -5.03 -8.65 -5.97
C GLY A 64 -4.24 -8.59 -7.28
N TRP A 65 -3.26 -7.69 -7.38
CA TRP A 65 -2.45 -7.54 -8.59
C TRP A 65 -1.67 -8.80 -8.97
N PHE A 66 -1.16 -9.53 -7.98
CA PHE A 66 -0.42 -10.78 -8.23
C PHE A 66 -1.35 -11.94 -8.61
N THR A 67 -2.58 -11.96 -8.09
CA THR A 67 -3.58 -12.96 -8.46
C THR A 67 -4.21 -12.71 -9.83
N GLU A 68 -4.48 -11.46 -10.21
CA GLU A 68 -5.09 -11.11 -11.51
C GLU A 68 -4.14 -11.29 -12.70
N THR A 69 -2.82 -11.32 -12.49
CA THR A 69 -1.85 -11.59 -13.56
C THR A 69 -1.63 -13.08 -13.85
N SER A 70 -2.33 -13.99 -13.18
CA SER A 70 -2.11 -15.44 -13.25
C SER A 70 -3.09 -16.21 -14.16
N GLU A 71 -3.85 -15.54 -15.04
CA GLU A 71 -4.75 -16.19 -16.02
C GLU A 71 -4.19 -16.23 -17.46
#